data_AF-A0AA96TXD5-F1
#
_entry.id   AF-A0AA96TXD5-F1
#
_cell.length_a   1.000
_cell.length_b   1.000
_cell.length_c   1.000
_cell.angle_alpha   90.00
_cell.angle_beta   90.00
_cell.angle_gamma   90.00
#
_symmetry.space_group_name_H-M   'P 1'
#
loop_
_entity.id
_entity.type
_entity.pdbx_description
1 polymer ?
#
loop_
_entity_poly.entity_id
_entity_poly.type
_entity_poly.pdbx_seq_one_letter_code
_entity_poly.pdbx_strand_id
1 'polypeptide(L)' 'MNYDVIYGAADTNNIGSNKILNKIGLQFVNQFNYKEVKVNWYELKKANYGK' A
#
# COMPACT_ATOMS: atom_id res chain seq x y z
N MET A 1 -3.96 16.05 -1.78
CA MET A 1 -3.87 14.97 -2.79
C MET A 1 -4.78 15.30 -3.97
N ASN A 2 -4.28 15.23 -5.21
CA ASN A 2 -5.05 15.59 -6.42
C ASN A 2 -5.94 14.46 -6.93
N TYR A 3 -5.51 13.20 -6.74
CA TYR A 3 -6.31 12.02 -7.05
C TYR A 3 -7.23 11.63 -5.89
N ASP A 4 -8.28 10.87 -6.17
CA ASP A 4 -9.19 10.36 -5.14
C ASP A 4 -8.61 9.16 -4.38
N VAL A 5 -7.77 8.36 -5.03
CA VAL A 5 -7.09 7.20 -4.43
C VAL A 5 -5.67 7.11 -4.96
N ILE A 6 -4.72 6.76 -4.09
CA ILE A 6 -3.37 6.33 -4.45
C ILE A 6 -3.21 4.87 -4.01
N TYR A 7 -2.56 4.06 -4.83
CA TYR A 7 -2.24 2.67 -4.51
C TYR A 7 -0.75 2.47 -4.34
N GLY A 8 -0.38 1.51 -3.49
CA GLY A 8 0.98 1.05 -3.28
C GLY A 8 1.03 -0.46 -3.30
N ALA A 9 2.13 -1.01 -3.81
CA ALA A 9 2.37 -2.44 -3.82
C ALA A 9 3.80 -2.72 -3.34
N ALA A 10 3.96 -3.74 -2.50
CA ALA A 10 5.28 -4.17 -2.04
C ALA A 10 5.31 -5.68 -1.90
N ASP A 11 6.46 -6.29 -2.23
CA ASP A 11 6.73 -7.69 -1.87
C ASP A 11 6.45 -7.90 -0.37
N THR A 12 5.72 -8.96 -0.03
CA THR A 12 5.43 -9.34 1.36
C THR A 12 6.67 -9.47 2.24
N ASN A 13 7.82 -9.84 1.66
CA ASN A 13 9.10 -9.97 2.36
C ASN A 13 9.87 -8.65 2.49
N ASN A 14 9.47 -7.59 1.78
CA ASN A 14 10.11 -6.28 1.89
C ASN A 14 9.59 -5.51 3.12
N ILE A 15 10.15 -5.83 4.28
CA ILE A 15 9.76 -5.24 5.57
C ILE A 15 9.83 -3.71 5.55
N GLY A 16 10.84 -3.12 4.91
CA GLY A 16 11.02 -1.67 4.83
C GLY A 16 9.88 -0.97 4.08
N SER A 17 9.57 -1.46 2.88
CA SER A 17 8.46 -0.93 2.07
C SER A 17 7.11 -1.13 2.77
N ASN A 18 6.83 -2.32 3.30
CA ASN A 18 5.58 -2.58 4.01
C ASN A 18 5.43 -1.66 5.24
N LYS A 19 6.53 -1.38 5.97
CA LYS A 19 6.51 -0.46 7.11
C LYS A 19 6.27 0.98 6.68
N ILE A 20 6.95 1.47 5.63
CA ILE A 20 6.81 2.88 5.23
C ILE A 20 5.44 3.15 4.59
N LEU A 21 4.90 2.23 3.79
CA LEU A 21 3.59 2.39 3.16
C LEU A 21 2.48 2.54 4.22
N ASN A 22 2.50 1.71 5.27
CA ASN A 22 1.61 1.88 6.42
C ASN A 22 1.88 3.19 7.17
N LYS A 23 3.16 3.52 7.44
CA LYS A 23 3.54 4.71 8.22
C LYS A 23 3.09 6.03 7.56
N ILE A 24 3.07 6.09 6.23
CA ILE A 24 2.65 7.27 5.48
C ILE A 24 1.14 7.27 5.17
N GLY A 25 0.38 6.35 5.75
CA GLY A 25 -1.08 6.36 5.77
C GLY A 25 -1.76 5.45 4.76
N LEU A 26 -1.04 4.71 3.91
CA LEU A 26 -1.69 3.70 3.08
C LEU A 26 -2.14 2.52 3.95
N GLN A 27 -3.34 2.03 3.69
CA GLN A 27 -3.99 0.94 4.42
C GLN A 27 -3.88 -0.36 3.63
N PHE A 28 -3.58 -1.47 4.29
CA PHE A 28 -3.56 -2.79 3.67
C PHE A 28 -4.96 -3.17 3.17
N VAL A 29 -5.06 -3.64 1.92
CA VAL A 29 -6.32 -4.08 1.31
C VAL A 29 -6.32 -5.60 1.15
N ASN A 30 -5.33 -6.15 0.44
CA ASN A 30 -5.23 -7.57 0.14
C ASN A 30 -3.82 -7.99 -0.29
N GLN A 31 -3.65 -9.29 -0.53
CA GLN A 31 -2.45 -9.88 -1.13
C GLN A 31 -2.80 -10.54 -2.46
N PHE A 32 -1.84 -10.54 -3.39
CA PHE A 32 -1.96 -11.25 -4.65
C PHE A 32 -0.58 -11.72 -5.13
N ASN A 33 -0.58 -12.70 -6.04
CA ASN A 33 0.64 -13.17 -6.69
C ASN A 33 0.87 -12.38 -7.97
N TYR A 34 2.08 -11.84 -8.13
CA TYR A 34 2.54 -11.17 -9.34
C TYR A 34 3.90 -11.71 -9.75
N LYS A 35 3.96 -12.42 -10.89
CA LYS A 35 5.20 -13.06 -11.38
C LYS A 35 5.90 -13.88 -10.30
N GLU A 36 5.14 -14.76 -9.66
CA GLU A 36 5.60 -15.65 -8.57
C GLU A 36 5.99 -14.95 -7.25
N VAL A 37 5.95 -13.62 -7.19
CA VAL A 37 6.15 -12.84 -5.97
C VAL A 37 4.81 -12.59 -5.29
N LYS A 38 4.73 -12.87 -3.99
CA LYS A 38 3.57 -12.51 -3.17
C LYS A 38 3.68 -11.04 -2.77
N VAL A 39 2.67 -10.26 -3.14
CA VAL A 39 2.68 -8.80 -3.01
C VAL A 39 1.53 -8.34 -2.11
N ASN A 40 1.82 -7.43 -1.18
CA ASN A 40 0.82 -6.67 -0.43
C ASN A 40 0.33 -5.49 -1.28
N TRP A 41 -0.99 -5.30 -1.33
CA TRP A 41 -1.65 -4.16 -1.95
C TRP A 41 -2.16 -3.21 -0.87
N TYR A 42 -1.92 -1.92 -1.09
CA TYR A 42 -2.27 -0.85 -0.17
C TYR A 42 -3.04 0.26 -0.89
N GLU A 43 -3.95 0.92 -0.18
CA GLU A 43 -4.68 2.08 -0.67
C GLU A 43 -4.60 3.27 0.27
N LEU A 44 -4.61 4.48 -0.28
CA LEU A 44 -4.84 5.72 0.45
C LEU A 44 -5.91 6.50 -0.29
N LYS A 45 -7.10 6.59 0.33
CA LYS A 45 -8.20 7.42 -0.17
C LYS A 45 -7.95 8.88 0.24
N LYS A 46 -8.32 9.83 -0.62
CA LYS A 46 -8.23 11.28 -0.37
C LYS A 46 -8.92 11.68 0.95
N ALA A 47 -10.03 11.02 1.27
CA ALA A 47 -10.77 11.21 2.53
C ALA A 47 -9.98 10.79 3.79
N ASN A 48 -8.92 10.00 3.64
CA ASN A 48 -8.05 9.53 4.72
C ASN A 48 -6.69 10.24 4.74
N TYR A 49 -6.43 11.13 3.78
CA TYR A 49 -5.15 11.83 3.68
C TYR A 49 -5.02 12.91 4.77
N GLY A 50 -3.96 12.82 5.58
CA GLY A 50 -3.67 13.79 6.64
C GLY A 50 -4.48 13.62 7.93
N LYS A 51 -5.15 12.48 8.10
CA LYS A 51 -5.80 12.07 9.35
C LYS A 51 -4.84 11.40 10.31
#